data_AF-A0A167KU00-F1
#
_entry.id   AF-A0A167KU00-F1
#
_cell.length_a   1.000
_cell.length_b   1.000
_cell.length_c   1.000
_cell.angle_alpha   90.00
_cell.angle_beta   90.00
_cell.angle_gamma   90.00
#
_symmetry.space_group_name_H-M   'P 1'
#
loop_
_entity.id
_entity.type
_entity.pdbx_description
1 polymer ?
#
loop_
_entity_poly.entity_id
_entity_poly.type
_entity_poly.pdbx_seq_one_letter_code
_entity_poly.pdbx_strand_id
1 'polypeptide(L)'
;MSEVSQDEEKLQPNDAKPAIQLKEYPPVAKRILIMIALYLSIFLMTLDQNIIATAIPRITDEFHSINDIGWYGSAYLLTTCSFQLLMGKVYKHYPAKPLFLAGVFFFEVGSAVCGAAPSSAAFITGRAVAGFGASGLFSGLMVIMFHTIPLQQRPLWQGAAGAFKL
;
A
#
# COMPACT_ATOMS: atom_id res chain seq x y z
N MET A 1 45.73 40.60 49.94
CA MET A 1 45.35 41.71 49.06
C MET A 1 44.42 41.10 48.01
N SER A 2 43.17 40.77 48.39
CA SER A 2 41.98 41.67 48.41
C SER A 2 41.55 41.99 46.96
N GLU A 3 40.34 41.78 46.44
CA GLU A 3 38.94 41.51 46.88
C GLU A 3 38.25 40.78 45.69
N VAL A 4 37.35 39.77 45.78
CA VAL A 4 35.98 39.67 46.33
C VAL A 4 34.95 40.65 45.74
N SER A 5 34.07 40.16 44.86
CA SER A 5 32.60 40.40 44.80
C SER A 5 32.04 39.90 43.43
N GLN A 6 31.33 38.75 43.34
CA GLN A 6 29.85 38.60 43.49
C GLN A 6 29.08 39.17 42.27
N ASP A 7 28.15 38.49 41.57
CA ASP A 7 27.21 37.43 41.91
C ASP A 7 26.63 36.72 40.65
N GLU A 8 26.22 35.47 40.85
CA GLU A 8 25.09 34.71 40.26
C GLU A 8 24.83 34.68 38.73
N GLU A 9 25.12 33.52 38.11
CA GLU A 9 24.08 32.86 37.31
C GLU A 9 23.98 31.37 37.70
N LYS A 10 22.81 31.03 38.23
CA LYS A 10 22.38 29.74 38.77
C LYS A 10 21.95 28.78 37.65
N LEU A 11 22.14 27.47 37.90
CA LEU A 11 21.22 26.36 37.59
C LEU A 11 20.97 26.08 36.08
N GLN A 12 21.28 24.93 35.48
CA GLN A 12 21.06 23.53 35.86
C GLN A 12 21.72 22.63 34.79
N PRO A 13 22.24 21.44 35.14
CA PRO A 13 22.66 20.46 34.14
C PRO A 13 21.40 19.77 33.60
N ASN A 14 20.84 20.26 32.48
CA ASN A 14 19.67 19.62 31.89
C ASN A 14 20.06 18.76 30.70
N ASP A 15 20.08 17.45 30.98
CA ASP A 15 19.93 16.35 30.04
C ASP A 15 19.03 16.71 28.85
N ALA A 16 19.59 16.56 27.66
CA ALA A 16 18.79 16.21 26.48
C ALA A 16 19.63 15.30 25.58
N LYS A 17 19.90 14.08 26.07
CA LYS A 17 20.08 12.92 25.19
C LYS A 17 18.96 13.01 24.14
N PRO A 18 19.22 12.93 22.83
CA PRO A 18 18.13 12.88 21.86
C PRO A 18 17.28 11.70 22.29
N ALA A 19 16.06 11.99 22.75
CA ALA A 19 15.13 10.99 23.21
C ALA A 19 15.05 9.95 22.12
N ILE A 20 15.61 8.76 22.38
CA ILE A 20 15.27 7.57 21.62
C ILE A 20 13.79 7.44 21.90
N GLN A 21 12.95 8.03 21.05
CA GLN A 21 11.53 7.78 21.04
C GLN A 21 11.44 6.28 20.80
N LEU A 22 11.30 5.51 21.88
CA LEU A 22 10.90 4.12 21.82
C LEU A 22 9.55 4.18 21.13
N LYS A 23 9.57 4.02 19.80
CA LYS A 23 8.38 4.00 18.96
C LYS A 23 7.55 2.88 19.55
N GLU A 24 6.56 3.24 20.36
CA GLU A 24 5.77 2.30 21.11
C GLU A 24 4.96 1.51 20.09
N TYR A 25 5.51 0.36 19.72
CA TYR A 25 4.88 -0.49 18.74
C TYR A 25 3.52 -0.91 19.32
N PRO A 26 2.45 -0.88 18.52
CA PRO A 26 1.15 -1.30 18.99
C PRO A 26 1.26 -2.74 19.56
N PRO A 27 0.43 -3.10 20.56
CA PRO A 27 0.43 -4.41 21.17
C PRO A 27 0.51 -5.52 20.12
N VAL A 28 1.30 -6.55 20.39
CA VAL A 28 1.61 -7.62 19.42
C VAL A 28 0.35 -8.19 18.75
N ALA A 29 -0.74 -8.32 19.52
CA ALA A 29 -2.05 -8.74 19.01
C ALA A 29 -2.63 -7.79 17.95
N LYS A 30 -2.63 -6.47 18.20
CA LYS A 30 -3.10 -5.46 17.22
C LYS A 30 -2.20 -5.43 15.98
N ARG A 31 -0.89 -5.58 16.16
CA ARG A 31 0.06 -5.66 15.04
C ARG A 31 -0.22 -6.86 14.14
N ILE A 32 -0.41 -8.05 14.71
CA ILE A 32 -0.69 -9.27 13.94
C ILE A 32 -2.01 -9.11 13.16
N LEU A 33 -3.05 -8.55 13.80
CA LEU A 33 -4.34 -8.32 13.15
C LEU A 33 -4.21 -7.38 11.94
N ILE A 34 -3.47 -6.28 12.08
CA ILE A 34 -3.21 -5.35 10.97
C ILE A 34 -2.44 -6.06 9.84
N MET A 35 -1.40 -6.82 10.17
CA MET A 35 -0.60 -7.54 9.18
C MET A 35 -1.42 -8.59 8.41
N ILE A 36 -2.28 -9.34 9.10
CA ILE A 36 -3.20 -10.30 8.46
C ILE A 36 -4.15 -9.57 7.51
N ALA A 37 -4.74 -8.45 7.92
CA ALA A 37 -5.64 -7.67 7.07
C ALA A 37 -4.93 -7.13 5.80
N LEU A 38 -3.68 -6.68 5.95
CA LEU A 38 -2.86 -6.23 4.82
C LEU A 38 -2.54 -7.37 3.86
N TYR A 39 -2.18 -8.54 4.38
CA TYR A 39 -1.91 -9.72 3.55
C TYR A 39 -3.16 -10.23 2.86
N LEU A 40 -4.30 -10.24 3.53
CA LEU A 40 -5.56 -10.58 2.90
C LEU A 40 -5.89 -9.62 1.75
N SER A 41 -5.68 -8.31 1.95
CA SER A 41 -5.93 -7.32 0.90
C SER A 41 -5.04 -7.52 -0.34
N ILE A 42 -3.76 -7.82 -0.15
CA ILE A 42 -2.82 -8.12 -1.25
C ILE A 42 -3.13 -9.44 -1.92
N PHE A 43 -3.55 -10.43 -1.13
CA PHE A 43 -3.97 -11.71 -1.64
C PHE A 43 -5.17 -11.54 -2.57
N LEU A 44 -6.22 -10.80 -2.16
CA LEU A 44 -7.35 -10.48 -3.03
C LEU A 44 -6.91 -9.72 -4.29
N MET A 45 -6.02 -8.73 -4.15
CA MET A 45 -5.48 -7.97 -5.29
C MET A 45 -4.74 -8.87 -6.29
N THR A 46 -3.95 -9.82 -5.81
CA THR A 46 -3.18 -10.74 -6.65
C THR A 46 -4.11 -11.78 -7.29
N LEU A 47 -5.09 -12.27 -6.53
CA LEU A 47 -6.11 -13.19 -7.00
C LEU A 47 -6.94 -12.58 -8.14
N ASP A 48 -7.34 -11.32 -8.04
CA ASP A 48 -8.03 -10.58 -9.11
C ASP A 48 -7.19 -10.52 -10.40
N GLN A 49 -5.89 -10.26 -10.28
CA GLN A 49 -4.97 -10.26 -11.41
C GLN A 49 -4.84 -11.64 -12.07
N ASN A 50 -4.79 -12.71 -11.28
CA ASN A 50 -4.65 -14.09 -11.77
C ASN A 50 -5.95 -14.65 -12.36
N ILE A 51 -7.12 -14.34 -11.79
CA ILE A 51 -8.42 -14.78 -12.34
C ILE A 51 -8.59 -14.27 -13.77
N ILE A 52 -8.21 -13.03 -14.04
CA ILE A 52 -8.38 -12.47 -15.38
C ILE A 52 -7.43 -13.11 -16.37
N ALA A 53 -6.18 -13.42 -15.97
CA ALA A 53 -5.24 -14.12 -16.84
C ALA A 53 -5.80 -15.46 -17.37
N THR A 54 -6.59 -16.18 -16.58
CA THR A 54 -7.23 -17.44 -16.99
C THR A 54 -8.58 -17.24 -17.69
N ALA A 55 -9.28 -16.14 -17.41
CA ALA A 55 -10.58 -15.83 -18.01
C ALA A 55 -10.49 -15.06 -19.35
N ILE A 56 -9.35 -14.44 -19.68
CA ILE A 56 -9.12 -13.72 -20.94
C ILE A 56 -9.66 -14.44 -22.19
N PRO A 57 -9.39 -15.75 -22.44
CA PRO A 57 -9.89 -16.40 -23.66
C PRO A 57 -11.42 -16.39 -23.73
N ARG A 58 -12.09 -16.69 -22.61
CA ARG A 58 -13.56 -16.69 -22.54
C ARG A 58 -14.16 -15.29 -22.70
N ILE A 59 -13.55 -14.28 -22.05
CA ILE A 59 -13.97 -12.88 -22.14
C ILE A 59 -13.83 -12.38 -23.59
N THR A 60 -12.76 -12.77 -24.26
CA THR A 60 -12.50 -12.40 -25.66
C THR A 60 -13.50 -13.04 -26.61
N ASP A 61 -13.80 -14.32 -26.42
CA ASP A 61 -14.80 -15.04 -27.20
C ASP A 61 -16.20 -14.43 -27.02
N GLU A 62 -16.55 -14.00 -25.81
CA GLU A 62 -17.84 -13.36 -25.51
C GLU A 62 -17.96 -11.98 -26.16
N PHE A 63 -16.92 -11.14 -26.08
CA PHE A 63 -16.94 -9.80 -26.67
C PHE A 63 -16.63 -9.74 -28.18
N HIS A 64 -16.18 -10.84 -28.78
CA HIS A 64 -15.77 -10.92 -30.19
C HIS A 64 -14.71 -9.86 -30.61
N SER A 65 -14.00 -9.27 -29.64
CA SER A 65 -12.96 -8.25 -29.87
C SER A 65 -11.58 -8.81 -29.57
N ILE A 66 -11.00 -9.48 -30.57
CA ILE A 66 -9.65 -10.07 -30.50
C ILE A 66 -8.55 -8.99 -30.41
N ASN A 67 -8.82 -7.78 -30.91
CA ASN A 67 -7.84 -6.69 -30.89
C ASN A 67 -7.59 -6.12 -29.48
N ASP A 68 -8.52 -6.32 -28.54
CA ASP A 68 -8.45 -5.72 -27.20
C ASP A 68 -7.84 -6.66 -26.14
N ILE A 69 -7.48 -7.89 -26.52
CA ILE A 69 -6.89 -8.91 -25.61
C ILE A 69 -5.67 -8.36 -24.88
N GLY A 70 -4.79 -7.66 -25.60
CA GLY A 70 -3.58 -7.07 -25.03
C GLY A 70 -3.89 -5.99 -23.99
N TRP A 71 -5.00 -5.28 -24.14
CA TRP A 71 -5.39 -4.19 -23.24
C TRP A 71 -5.97 -4.66 -21.92
N TYR A 72 -6.57 -5.85 -21.85
CA TYR A 72 -7.16 -6.40 -20.63
C TYR A 72 -6.14 -6.55 -19.48
N GLY A 73 -4.92 -7.00 -19.79
CA GLY A 73 -3.81 -7.06 -18.84
C GLY A 73 -3.03 -5.74 -18.76
N SER A 74 -2.78 -5.11 -19.91
CA SER A 74 -1.91 -3.93 -19.99
C SER A 74 -2.51 -2.70 -19.32
N ALA A 75 -3.83 -2.50 -19.37
CA ALA A 75 -4.47 -1.34 -18.74
C ALA A 75 -4.29 -1.33 -17.21
N TYR A 76 -4.41 -2.50 -16.58
CA TYR A 76 -4.16 -2.64 -15.14
C TYR A 76 -2.70 -2.38 -14.80
N LEU A 77 -1.75 -2.95 -15.55
CA LEU A 77 -0.32 -2.77 -15.31
C LEU A 77 0.12 -1.32 -15.57
N LEU A 78 -0.36 -0.71 -16.65
CA LEU A 78 -0.01 0.65 -17.04
C LEU A 78 -0.47 1.65 -15.98
N THR A 79 -1.71 1.54 -15.53
CA THR A 79 -2.23 2.39 -14.46
C THR A 79 -1.51 2.13 -13.15
N THR A 80 -1.33 0.87 -12.76
CA THR A 80 -0.61 0.51 -11.54
C THR A 80 0.78 1.14 -11.53
N CYS A 81 1.59 0.95 -12.57
CA CYS A 81 2.93 1.51 -12.68
C CYS A 81 2.94 3.05 -12.71
N SER A 82 2.03 3.67 -13.45
CA SER A 82 1.95 5.14 -13.56
C SER A 82 1.61 5.79 -12.23
N PHE A 83 0.66 5.20 -11.50
CA PHE A 83 0.20 5.72 -10.21
C PHE A 83 1.05 5.25 -9.03
N GLN A 84 1.89 4.22 -9.19
CA GLN A 84 2.76 3.71 -8.12
C GLN A 84 3.64 4.80 -7.53
N LEU A 85 4.27 5.61 -8.39
CA LEU A 85 5.16 6.71 -7.96
C LEU A 85 4.37 7.85 -7.33
N LEU A 86 3.18 8.14 -7.87
CA LEU A 86 2.28 9.17 -7.34
C LEU A 86 1.83 8.80 -5.92
N MET A 87 1.31 7.60 -5.74
CA MET A 87 0.91 7.08 -4.42
C MET A 87 2.09 7.09 -3.44
N GLY A 88 3.30 6.73 -3.89
CA GLY A 88 4.51 6.82 -3.06
C GLY A 88 4.74 8.21 -2.45
N LYS A 89 4.50 9.30 -3.21
CA LYS A 89 4.54 10.67 -2.68
C LYS A 89 3.34 10.99 -1.80
N VAL A 90 2.13 10.58 -2.18
CA VAL A 90 0.90 10.87 -1.42
C VAL A 90 1.00 10.27 0.00
N TYR A 91 1.46 9.03 0.13
CA TYR A 91 1.67 8.37 1.43
C TYR A 91 2.72 9.05 2.33
N LYS A 92 3.60 9.90 1.78
CA LYS A 92 4.55 10.68 2.57
C LYS A 92 3.90 11.88 3.26
N HIS A 93 2.89 12.49 2.62
CA HIS A 93 2.24 13.71 3.10
C HIS A 93 0.95 13.45 3.86
N TYR A 94 0.24 12.36 3.55
CA TYR A 94 -1.05 12.02 4.12
C TYR A 94 -0.98 10.79 5.04
N PRO A 95 -1.90 10.66 6.01
CA PRO A 95 -1.93 9.51 6.91
C PRO A 95 -2.22 8.20 6.16
N ALA A 96 -1.43 7.17 6.45
CA ALA A 96 -1.47 5.90 5.71
C ALA A 96 -2.81 5.14 5.83
N LYS A 97 -3.51 5.26 6.96
CA LYS A 97 -4.76 4.53 7.21
C LYS A 97 -5.89 4.90 6.23
N PRO A 98 -6.34 6.17 6.12
CA PRO A 98 -7.41 6.53 5.20
C PRO A 98 -7.01 6.35 3.73
N LEU A 99 -5.74 6.55 3.38
CA LEU A 99 -5.21 6.26 2.04
C LEU A 99 -5.35 4.78 1.67
N PHE A 100 -4.99 3.89 2.59
CA PHE A 100 -5.12 2.46 2.38
C PHE A 100 -6.59 2.06 2.21
N LEU A 101 -7.49 2.57 3.05
CA LEU A 101 -8.93 2.33 2.92
C LEU A 101 -9.49 2.88 1.60
N ALA A 102 -9.05 4.06 1.16
CA ALA A 102 -9.43 4.60 -0.15
C ALA A 102 -8.94 3.69 -1.28
N GLY A 103 -7.71 3.17 -1.20
CA GLY A 103 -7.18 2.20 -2.16
C GLY A 103 -8.02 0.92 -2.25
N VAL A 104 -8.42 0.35 -1.10
CA VAL A 104 -9.35 -0.80 -1.05
C VAL A 104 -10.69 -0.44 -1.70
N PHE A 105 -11.25 0.73 -1.41
CA PHE A 105 -12.51 1.18 -2.00
C PHE A 105 -12.43 1.30 -3.53
N PHE A 106 -11.39 1.93 -4.07
CA PHE A 106 -11.20 2.02 -5.53
C PHE A 106 -10.97 0.66 -6.17
N PHE A 107 -10.27 -0.25 -5.48
CA PHE A 107 -10.09 -1.63 -5.93
C PHE A 107 -11.42 -2.36 -6.04
N GLU A 108 -12.23 -2.36 -4.98
CA GLU A 108 -13.57 -2.97 -4.95
C GLU A 108 -14.50 -2.40 -6.03
N VAL A 109 -14.52 -1.06 -6.18
CA VAL A 109 -15.30 -0.40 -7.23
C VAL A 109 -14.82 -0.84 -8.61
N GLY A 110 -13.50 -0.91 -8.83
CA GLY A 110 -12.92 -1.40 -10.08
C GLY A 110 -13.33 -2.85 -10.37
N SER A 111 -13.25 -3.74 -9.39
CA SER A 111 -13.65 -5.15 -9.53
C SER A 111 -15.16 -5.29 -9.77
N ALA A 112 -16.00 -4.50 -9.10
CA ALA A 112 -17.45 -4.49 -9.35
C ALA A 112 -17.78 -4.04 -10.78
N VAL A 113 -17.09 -3.00 -11.29
CA VAL A 113 -17.25 -2.54 -12.67
C VAL A 113 -16.78 -3.61 -13.66
N CYS A 114 -15.68 -4.32 -13.38
CA CYS A 114 -15.20 -5.42 -14.21
C CYS A 114 -16.22 -6.58 -14.25
N GLY A 115 -16.85 -6.91 -13.13
CA GLY A 115 -17.85 -7.97 -13.05
C GLY A 115 -19.19 -7.64 -13.72
N ALA A 116 -19.56 -6.36 -13.77
CA ALA A 116 -20.79 -5.88 -14.41
C ALA A 116 -20.58 -5.35 -15.84
N ALA A 117 -19.39 -5.51 -16.42
CA ALA A 117 -19.03 -4.89 -17.68
C ALA A 117 -19.82 -5.49 -18.87
N PRO A 118 -20.60 -4.67 -19.62
CA PRO A 118 -21.34 -5.14 -20.80
C PRO A 118 -20.53 -5.09 -22.10
N SER A 119 -19.30 -4.55 -22.07
CA SER A 119 -18.42 -4.40 -23.25
C SER A 119 -16.94 -4.44 -22.88
N SER A 120 -16.08 -4.76 -23.86
CA SER A 120 -14.61 -4.75 -23.71
C SER A 120 -14.07 -3.42 -23.17
N ALA A 121 -14.58 -2.28 -23.66
CA ALA A 121 -14.13 -0.96 -23.21
C ALA A 121 -14.53 -0.68 -21.75
N ALA A 122 -15.73 -1.10 -21.33
CA ALA A 122 -16.17 -0.99 -19.93
C ALA A 122 -15.31 -1.87 -19.01
N PHE A 123 -14.93 -3.06 -19.47
CA PHE A 123 -14.03 -3.94 -18.74
C PHE A 123 -12.62 -3.30 -18.60
N ILE A 124 -12.04 -2.80 -19.70
CA ILE A 124 -10.71 -2.14 -19.70
C ILE A 124 -10.69 -0.92 -18.76
N THR A 125 -11.75 -0.10 -18.77
CA THR A 125 -11.86 1.05 -17.87
C THR A 125 -12.01 0.64 -16.41
N GLY A 126 -12.77 -0.43 -16.12
CA GLY A 126 -12.79 -1.06 -14.79
C GLY A 126 -11.40 -1.50 -14.34
N ARG A 127 -10.61 -2.11 -15.23
CA ARG A 127 -9.22 -2.52 -14.96
C ARG A 127 -8.30 -1.35 -14.67
N ALA A 128 -8.48 -0.22 -15.38
CA ALA A 128 -7.73 1.00 -15.13
C ALA A 128 -8.00 1.57 -13.72
N VAL A 129 -9.26 1.53 -13.28
CA VAL A 129 -9.66 1.96 -11.92
C VAL A 129 -9.13 1.00 -10.85
N ALA A 130 -9.23 -0.32 -11.08
CA ALA A 130 -8.67 -1.33 -10.19
C ALA A 130 -7.15 -1.19 -10.05
N GLY A 131 -6.44 -0.91 -11.15
CA GLY A 131 -4.99 -0.69 -11.15
C GLY A 131 -4.57 0.57 -10.39
N PHE A 132 -5.39 1.63 -10.42
CA PHE A 132 -5.20 2.79 -9.55
C PHE A 132 -5.28 2.38 -8.06
N GLY A 133 -6.32 1.65 -7.66
CA GLY A 133 -6.49 1.13 -6.30
C GLY A 133 -5.32 0.23 -5.87
N ALA A 134 -4.89 -0.68 -6.76
CA ALA A 134 -3.78 -1.61 -6.53
C ALA A 134 -2.45 -0.91 -6.25
N SER A 135 -2.13 0.17 -6.98
CA SER A 135 -0.93 0.97 -6.73
C SER A 135 -0.92 1.56 -5.31
N GLY A 136 -2.09 2.00 -4.85
CA GLY A 136 -2.33 2.52 -3.50
C GLY A 136 -2.22 1.45 -2.42
N LEU A 137 -2.73 0.24 -2.68
CA LEU A 137 -2.61 -0.91 -1.77
C LEU A 137 -1.14 -1.32 -1.58
N PHE A 138 -0.37 -1.39 -2.68
CA PHE A 138 1.04 -1.78 -2.61
C PHE A 138 1.89 -0.75 -1.84
N SER A 139 1.70 0.54 -2.11
CA SER A 139 2.37 1.60 -1.34
C SER A 139 1.93 1.62 0.12
N GLY A 140 0.64 1.38 0.39
CA GLY A 140 0.08 1.35 1.74
C GLY A 140 0.61 0.18 2.57
N LEU A 141 0.73 -1.01 1.99
CA LEU A 141 1.38 -2.16 2.63
C LEU A 141 2.76 -1.78 3.13
N MET A 142 3.60 -1.23 2.24
CA MET A 142 4.97 -0.89 2.58
C MET A 142 4.97 0.10 3.74
N VAL A 143 4.24 1.22 3.62
CA VAL A 143 4.21 2.28 4.62
C VAL A 143 3.71 1.79 5.98
N ILE A 144 2.64 0.99 6.01
CA ILE A 144 2.09 0.46 7.27
C ILE A 144 3.07 -0.56 7.87
N MET A 145 3.66 -1.45 7.06
CA MET A 145 4.70 -2.37 7.52
C MET A 145 5.92 -1.63 8.11
N PHE A 146 6.35 -0.53 7.49
CA PHE A 146 7.44 0.33 7.98
C PHE A 146 7.12 0.93 9.36
N HIS A 147 5.86 1.27 9.63
CA HIS A 147 5.43 1.82 10.92
C HIS A 147 5.24 0.76 12.00
N THR A 148 4.90 -0.47 11.61
CA THR A 148 4.48 -1.52 12.53
C THR A 148 5.60 -2.53 12.87
N ILE A 149 6.60 -2.70 12.00
CA ILE A 149 7.66 -3.72 12.15
C ILE A 149 9.06 -3.08 12.26
N PRO A 150 9.88 -3.51 13.25
CA PRO A 150 11.28 -3.07 13.37
C PRO A 150 12.12 -3.51 12.16
N LEU A 151 13.12 -2.69 11.80
CA LEU A 151 13.96 -2.80 10.60
C LEU A 151 14.47 -4.22 10.31
N GLN A 152 14.89 -4.96 11.35
CA GLN A 152 15.53 -6.26 11.23
C GLN A 152 14.61 -7.38 10.72
N GLN A 153 13.30 -7.26 10.93
CA GLN A 153 12.33 -8.30 10.53
C GLN A 153 11.62 -7.96 9.21
N ARG A 154 11.74 -6.73 8.71
CA ARG A 154 11.10 -6.30 7.45
C ARG A 154 11.41 -7.20 6.26
N PRO A 155 12.62 -7.77 6.07
CA PRO A 155 12.90 -8.68 4.97
C PRO A 155 12.10 -9.98 5.05
N LEU A 156 11.91 -10.53 6.26
CA LEU A 156 11.16 -11.77 6.48
C LEU A 156 9.67 -11.57 6.14
N TRP A 157 9.07 -10.47 6.60
CA TRP A 157 7.67 -10.15 6.34
C TRP A 157 7.43 -9.73 4.87
N GLN A 158 8.40 -9.08 4.22
CA GLN A 158 8.34 -8.83 2.78
C GLN A 158 8.50 -10.12 1.97
N GLY A 159 9.36 -11.04 2.39
CA GLY A 159 9.50 -12.37 1.78
C GLY A 159 8.21 -13.18 1.89
N ALA A 160 7.57 -13.19 3.07
CA ALA A 160 6.25 -13.81 3.25
C ALA A 160 5.18 -13.18 2.35
N ALA A 161 5.17 -11.85 2.22
CA ALA A 161 4.26 -11.15 1.31
C ALA A 161 4.49 -11.54 -0.16
N GLY A 162 5.75 -11.70 -0.55
CA GLY A 162 6.14 -12.13 -1.90
C GLY A 162 5.74 -13.57 -2.20
N ALA A 163 5.82 -14.47 -1.20
CA ALA A 163 5.40 -15.86 -1.35
C ALA A 163 3.90 -16.02 -1.61
N PHE A 164 3.06 -15.14 -1.06
CA PHE A 164 1.62 -15.11 -1.36
C PHE A 164 1.29 -14.48 -2.72
N LYS A 165 2.24 -13.72 -3.30
CA LYS A 165 2.05 -13.00 -4.57
C LYS A 165 2.41 -13.84 -5.80
N LEU A 166 3.18 -14.92 -5.63
CA LEU A 166 3.60 -15.85 -6.67
C LEU A 166 2.51 -16.90 -6.95
#